data_AF-A0A7J5AG51-F1
#
_entry.id   AF-A0A7J5AG51-F1
#
_cell.length_a   1.000
_cell.length_b   1.000
_cell.length_c   1.000
_cell.angle_alpha   90.00
_cell.angle_beta   90.00
_cell.angle_gamma   90.00
#
_symmetry.space_group_name_H-M   'P 1'
#
loop_
_entity.id
_entity.type
_entity.pdbx_description
1 polymer ?
#
loop_
_entity_poly.entity_id
_entity_poly.type
_entity_poly.pdbx_seq_one_letter_code
_entity_poly.pdbx_strand_id
1 'polypeptide(L)'
;MRMVYTSAPPDVFYPARERLVRKLDRWARKHRRPVDLFVIEALLEHRWSAGDGLLGRWQPEDLEETLLDWFPRKVTLSPDEWAEVVPTVAAFVDFLFEQDFADRRCADRHLLHGLLDKVATPFEEAMADQSRYGLAKFWTMRMLAEGVDPSDQVAAERFIADLDAGRIAVDQALLHRVMANHLQAEDSDQHPPLPLVAVPDDDTLRELAAGTPVVRRLGELVRWLGDGRTLTTTGRLRLADARELVALLDTGDVVDPVIGDRVFKTRSSDDLYGLTVLVAWARAARVVRVVKGRLVPVKSAAKTLADPLALARRAFDGLFELGEAVCGSGWAESVLRWRFDDAVFAMTMALFVAPEPSPIDELRQLAYQVACDGLGFEPGTEEQERGWHQLADNDTDRLLDQLARLGAVETDGGVVGLTALGVGLLAGHLREQDVAVPTIDQLLEETAEVVVATATGSPAETAAALLRDWCARNSATASTELRALAKRTDDPEHRRLALTYA
;
A
#
# COMPACT_ATOMS: atom_id res chain seq x y z
N MET A 1 -26.73 -5.00 -3.40
CA MET A 1 -25.78 -4.84 -2.30
C MET A 1 -24.47 -4.42 -2.91
N ARG A 2 -23.61 -3.69 -2.19
CA ARG A 2 -22.22 -3.47 -2.60
C ARG A 2 -21.49 -4.81 -2.58
N MET A 3 -20.72 -5.10 -3.62
CA MET A 3 -19.96 -6.34 -3.82
C MET A 3 -18.46 -6.09 -4.07
N VAL A 4 -18.04 -4.82 -4.12
CA VAL A 4 -16.65 -4.41 -4.36
C VAL A 4 -16.12 -3.69 -3.12
N TYR A 5 -15.10 -4.26 -2.49
CA TYR A 5 -14.52 -3.82 -1.21
C TYR A 5 -13.00 -3.65 -1.28
N THR A 6 -12.47 -3.33 -2.46
CA THR A 6 -11.05 -3.00 -2.68
C THR A 6 -10.57 -2.02 -1.61
N SER A 7 -9.70 -2.48 -0.70
CA SER A 7 -9.15 -1.71 0.43
C SER A 7 -10.17 -1.04 1.35
N ALA A 8 -11.38 -1.59 1.45
CA ALA A 8 -12.33 -1.15 2.46
C ALA A 8 -11.80 -1.46 3.87
N PRO A 9 -11.88 -0.54 4.84
CA PRO A 9 -11.42 -0.83 6.19
C PRO A 9 -12.33 -1.87 6.89
N PRO A 10 -11.83 -2.53 7.96
CA PRO A 10 -12.55 -3.64 8.59
C PRO A 10 -13.94 -3.27 9.10
N ASP A 11 -14.11 -2.05 9.61
CA ASP A 11 -15.38 -1.50 10.11
C ASP A 11 -16.43 -1.29 9.00
N VAL A 12 -15.99 -1.13 7.75
CA VAL A 12 -16.87 -1.10 6.57
C VAL A 12 -17.16 -2.52 6.05
N PHE A 13 -16.13 -3.37 5.99
CA PHE A 13 -16.23 -4.71 5.42
C PHE A 13 -17.03 -5.69 6.28
N TYR A 14 -16.72 -5.83 7.58
CA TYR A 14 -17.35 -6.86 8.42
C TYR A 14 -18.89 -6.74 8.50
N PRO A 15 -19.48 -5.55 8.70
CA PRO A 15 -20.94 -5.42 8.69
C PRO A 15 -21.55 -5.79 7.34
N ALA A 16 -20.85 -5.55 6.22
CA ALA A 16 -21.29 -5.96 4.90
C ALA A 16 -21.23 -7.47 4.70
N ARG A 17 -20.12 -8.12 5.08
CA ARG A 17 -19.97 -9.57 5.08
C ARG A 17 -21.15 -10.24 5.78
N GLU A 18 -21.48 -9.80 7.00
CA GLU A 18 -22.62 -10.34 7.74
C GLU A 18 -23.95 -10.19 6.99
N ARG A 19 -24.19 -9.05 6.33
CA ARG A 19 -25.42 -8.84 5.53
C ARG A 19 -25.48 -9.82 4.35
N LEU A 20 -24.35 -10.13 3.71
CA LEU A 20 -24.26 -11.05 2.59
C LEU A 20 -24.51 -12.48 3.06
N VAL A 21 -23.84 -12.89 4.13
CA VAL A 21 -24.01 -14.20 4.77
C VAL A 21 -25.46 -14.42 5.23
N ARG A 22 -26.10 -13.41 5.85
CA ARG A 22 -27.54 -13.46 6.20
C ARG A 22 -28.48 -13.55 4.98
N LYS A 23 -28.06 -13.07 3.81
CA LYS A 23 -28.83 -13.24 2.56
C LYS A 23 -28.64 -14.66 2.01
N LEU A 24 -27.42 -15.18 2.04
CA LEU A 24 -27.11 -16.56 1.66
C LEU A 24 -27.88 -17.54 2.53
N ASP A 25 -27.86 -17.42 3.87
CA ASP A 25 -28.58 -18.31 4.79
C ASP A 25 -30.07 -18.39 4.46
N ARG A 26 -30.71 -17.23 4.24
CA ARG A 26 -32.13 -17.17 3.85
C ARG A 26 -32.38 -17.84 2.49
N TRP A 27 -31.50 -17.64 1.53
CA TRP A 27 -31.59 -18.29 0.22
C TRP A 27 -31.39 -19.81 0.34
N ALA A 28 -30.40 -20.27 1.09
CA ALA A 28 -30.08 -21.69 1.28
C ALA A 28 -31.22 -22.43 1.98
N ARG A 29 -31.79 -21.84 3.05
CA ARG A 29 -32.99 -22.39 3.73
C ARG A 29 -34.19 -22.52 2.79
N LYS A 30 -34.42 -21.52 1.92
CA LYS A 30 -35.50 -21.58 0.91
C LYS A 30 -35.29 -22.72 -0.08
N HIS A 31 -34.04 -22.99 -0.46
CA HIS A 31 -33.68 -24.07 -1.38
C HIS A 31 -33.42 -25.41 -0.70
N ARG A 32 -33.55 -25.48 0.64
CA ARG A 32 -33.24 -26.66 1.47
C ARG A 32 -31.84 -27.21 1.22
N ARG A 33 -30.88 -26.31 1.02
CA ARG A 33 -29.47 -26.66 0.86
C ARG A 33 -28.73 -26.43 2.19
N PRO A 34 -28.01 -27.43 2.71
CA PRO A 34 -27.11 -27.20 3.83
C PRO A 34 -25.98 -26.29 3.37
N VAL A 35 -25.62 -25.33 4.20
CA VAL A 35 -24.48 -24.44 4.00
C VAL A 35 -23.83 -24.19 5.35
N ASP A 36 -22.50 -24.27 5.40
CA ASP A 36 -21.74 -23.79 6.53
C ASP A 36 -21.46 -22.28 6.36
N LEU A 37 -22.01 -21.46 7.25
CA LEU A 37 -21.84 -20.01 7.17
C LEU A 37 -20.42 -19.57 7.50
N PHE A 38 -19.70 -20.31 8.35
CA PHE A 38 -18.32 -20.00 8.70
C PHE A 38 -17.38 -20.17 7.50
N VAL A 39 -17.59 -21.20 6.68
CA VAL A 39 -16.85 -21.41 5.43
C VAL A 39 -16.97 -20.19 4.51
N ILE A 40 -18.17 -19.63 4.39
CA ILE A 40 -18.41 -18.46 3.54
C ILE A 40 -17.85 -17.18 4.16
N GLU A 41 -17.91 -17.03 5.48
CA GLU A 41 -17.24 -15.93 6.17
C GLU A 41 -15.73 -15.94 5.93
N ALA A 42 -15.09 -17.10 6.07
CA ALA A 42 -13.66 -17.28 5.79
C ALA A 42 -13.32 -17.01 4.31
N LEU A 43 -14.12 -17.53 3.39
CA LEU A 43 -13.95 -17.30 1.94
C LEU A 43 -14.00 -15.81 1.58
N LEU A 44 -14.99 -15.09 2.11
CA LEU A 44 -15.15 -13.65 1.85
C LEU A 44 -14.04 -12.83 2.52
N GLU A 45 -13.63 -13.20 3.73
CA GLU A 45 -12.54 -12.55 4.45
C GLU A 45 -11.20 -12.72 3.74
N HIS A 46 -10.91 -13.91 3.22
CA HIS A 46 -9.74 -14.13 2.37
C HIS A 46 -9.78 -13.21 1.14
N ARG A 47 -10.93 -13.18 0.43
CA ARG A 47 -11.07 -12.36 -0.78
C ARG A 47 -10.87 -10.88 -0.52
N TRP A 48 -11.22 -10.39 0.66
CA TRP A 48 -11.05 -9.00 1.05
C TRP A 48 -9.67 -8.67 1.61
N SER A 49 -9.12 -9.52 2.49
CA SER A 49 -7.89 -9.22 3.23
C SER A 49 -6.61 -9.53 2.45
N ALA A 50 -6.65 -10.57 1.61
CA ALA A 50 -5.50 -11.03 0.84
C ALA A 50 -5.76 -11.03 -0.68
N GLY A 51 -7.03 -10.97 -1.10
CA GLY A 51 -7.44 -10.89 -2.50
C GLY A 51 -7.81 -9.49 -2.97
N ASP A 52 -8.47 -9.40 -4.12
CA ASP A 52 -8.84 -8.13 -4.78
C ASP A 52 -10.08 -7.42 -4.19
N GLY A 53 -10.73 -7.97 -3.17
CA GLY A 53 -11.96 -7.42 -2.60
C GLY A 53 -13.19 -7.47 -3.51
N LEU A 54 -13.15 -8.18 -4.64
CA LEU A 54 -14.26 -8.35 -5.58
C LEU A 54 -15.12 -9.57 -5.21
N LEU A 55 -16.00 -9.42 -4.22
CA LEU A 55 -16.76 -10.55 -3.63
C LEU A 55 -17.69 -11.28 -4.61
N GLY A 56 -18.08 -10.61 -5.71
CA GLY A 56 -18.93 -11.16 -6.77
C GLY A 56 -18.16 -11.69 -7.99
N ARG A 57 -16.83 -11.58 -8.03
CA ARG A 57 -16.00 -11.99 -9.17
C ARG A 57 -15.07 -13.12 -8.75
N TRP A 58 -15.29 -14.30 -9.30
CA TRP A 58 -14.47 -15.49 -9.05
C TRP A 58 -14.01 -16.09 -10.37
N GLN A 59 -12.72 -16.38 -10.46
CA GLN A 59 -12.11 -17.21 -11.48
C GLN A 59 -11.82 -18.61 -10.91
N PRO A 60 -11.61 -19.63 -11.74
CA PRO A 60 -11.18 -20.94 -11.27
C PRO A 60 -9.90 -20.87 -10.42
N GLU A 61 -8.92 -20.08 -10.86
CA GLU A 61 -7.64 -19.94 -10.18
C GLU A 61 -7.81 -19.39 -8.76
N ASP A 62 -8.73 -18.44 -8.58
CA ASP A 62 -9.06 -17.85 -7.28
C ASP A 62 -9.57 -18.91 -6.29
N LEU A 63 -10.50 -19.77 -6.75
CA LEU A 63 -11.09 -20.82 -5.91
C LEU A 63 -10.08 -21.94 -5.63
N GLU A 64 -9.25 -22.30 -6.61
CA GLU A 64 -8.21 -23.31 -6.45
C GLU A 64 -7.17 -22.86 -5.42
N GLU A 65 -6.65 -21.63 -5.54
CA GLU A 65 -5.73 -21.04 -4.57
C GLU A 65 -6.36 -20.97 -3.17
N THR A 66 -7.59 -20.46 -3.08
CA THR A 66 -8.27 -20.30 -1.79
C THR A 66 -8.45 -21.67 -1.12
N LEU A 67 -8.99 -22.66 -1.83
CA LEU A 67 -9.34 -23.96 -1.26
C LEU A 67 -8.12 -24.86 -1.03
N LEU A 68 -7.15 -24.85 -1.94
CA LEU A 68 -6.02 -25.78 -1.87
C LEU A 68 -4.78 -25.20 -1.21
N ASP A 69 -4.66 -23.88 -1.04
CA ASP A 69 -3.53 -23.25 -0.35
C ASP A 69 -3.96 -22.52 0.92
N TRP A 70 -4.87 -21.53 0.80
CA TRP A 70 -5.21 -20.68 1.94
C TRP A 70 -6.00 -21.40 3.04
N PHE A 71 -7.03 -22.18 2.70
CA PHE A 71 -7.82 -22.96 3.68
C PHE A 71 -6.95 -23.93 4.51
N PRO A 72 -6.13 -24.81 3.88
CA PRO A 72 -5.18 -25.67 4.58
C PRO A 72 -4.23 -24.90 5.49
N ARG A 73 -3.81 -23.71 5.08
CA ARG A 73 -2.88 -22.89 5.85
C ARG A 73 -3.53 -22.12 7.00
N LYS A 74 -4.72 -21.55 6.83
CA LYS A 74 -5.27 -20.52 7.72
C LYS A 74 -6.59 -20.89 8.40
N VAL A 75 -7.43 -21.71 7.77
CA VAL A 75 -8.79 -21.98 8.28
C VAL A 75 -8.79 -23.20 9.19
N THR A 76 -9.33 -23.04 10.40
CA THR A 76 -9.45 -24.11 11.40
C THR A 76 -10.84 -24.74 11.29
N LEU A 77 -10.90 -26.02 10.91
CA LEU A 77 -12.11 -26.83 10.78
C LEU A 77 -11.83 -28.25 11.31
N SER A 78 -12.82 -28.88 11.93
CA SER A 78 -12.72 -30.28 12.34
C SER A 78 -12.77 -31.21 11.12
N PRO A 79 -12.15 -32.41 11.18
CA PRO A 79 -12.15 -33.35 10.05
C PRO A 79 -13.55 -33.74 9.53
N ASP A 80 -14.54 -33.78 10.42
CA ASP A 80 -15.92 -34.13 10.06
C ASP A 80 -16.62 -33.02 9.25
N GLU A 81 -16.08 -31.80 9.25
CA GLU A 81 -16.64 -30.64 8.52
C GLU A 81 -16.04 -30.46 7.12
N TRP A 82 -14.90 -31.10 6.80
CA TRP A 82 -14.18 -30.86 5.55
C TRP A 82 -15.01 -31.21 4.30
N ALA A 83 -15.77 -32.30 4.36
CA ALA A 83 -16.61 -32.76 3.26
C ALA A 83 -17.73 -31.75 2.90
N GLU A 84 -18.11 -30.86 3.81
CA GLU A 84 -19.17 -29.87 3.60
C GLU A 84 -18.66 -28.56 2.99
N VAL A 85 -17.34 -28.33 2.96
CA VAL A 85 -16.73 -27.07 2.49
C VAL A 85 -17.02 -26.85 1.00
N VAL A 86 -16.64 -27.79 0.15
CA VAL A 86 -16.80 -27.66 -1.31
C VAL A 86 -18.28 -27.57 -1.72
N PRO A 87 -19.20 -28.40 -1.19
CA PRO A 87 -20.65 -28.22 -1.39
C PRO A 87 -21.16 -26.85 -0.95
N THR A 88 -20.65 -26.33 0.17
CA THR A 88 -21.01 -24.99 0.67
C THR A 88 -20.56 -23.89 -0.29
N VAL A 89 -19.34 -23.96 -0.83
CA VAL A 89 -18.83 -23.02 -1.84
C VAL A 89 -19.63 -23.13 -3.15
N ALA A 90 -19.98 -24.34 -3.58
CA ALA A 90 -20.85 -24.57 -4.75
C ALA A 90 -22.23 -23.91 -4.57
N ALA A 91 -22.81 -24.00 -3.36
CA ALA A 91 -24.06 -23.32 -3.04
C ALA A 91 -23.91 -21.80 -3.03
N PHE A 92 -22.77 -21.27 -2.60
CA PHE A 92 -22.47 -19.84 -2.66
C PHE A 92 -22.34 -19.33 -4.10
N VAL A 93 -21.67 -20.08 -4.99
CA VAL A 93 -21.63 -19.76 -6.43
C VAL A 93 -23.05 -19.68 -6.99
N ASP A 94 -23.89 -20.67 -6.72
CA ASP A 94 -25.29 -20.67 -7.16
C ASP A 94 -26.07 -19.45 -6.65
N PHE A 95 -25.87 -19.10 -5.39
CA PHE A 95 -26.45 -17.91 -4.78
C PHE A 95 -26.02 -16.62 -5.50
N LEU A 96 -24.74 -16.46 -5.83
CA LEU A 96 -24.25 -15.28 -6.54
C LEU A 96 -24.94 -15.10 -7.89
N PHE A 97 -25.08 -16.17 -8.68
CA PHE A 97 -25.73 -16.12 -9.99
C PHE A 97 -27.25 -15.92 -9.88
N GLU A 98 -27.92 -16.60 -8.95
CA GLU A 98 -29.38 -16.49 -8.82
C GLU A 98 -29.86 -15.18 -8.18
N GLN A 99 -28.99 -14.52 -7.40
CA GLN A 99 -29.28 -13.22 -6.80
C GLN A 99 -28.74 -12.03 -7.61
N ASP A 100 -28.19 -12.27 -8.81
CA ASP A 100 -27.60 -11.23 -9.67
C ASP A 100 -26.47 -10.45 -8.94
N PHE A 101 -25.67 -11.18 -8.15
CA PHE A 101 -24.48 -10.68 -7.46
C PHE A 101 -23.18 -11.11 -8.12
N ALA A 102 -23.23 -12.05 -9.08
CA ALA A 102 -22.09 -12.39 -9.91
C ALA A 102 -21.72 -11.18 -10.79
N ASP A 103 -20.48 -10.73 -10.70
CA ASP A 103 -19.94 -9.69 -11.57
C ASP A 103 -19.94 -10.17 -13.03
N ARG A 104 -20.13 -9.25 -13.99
CA ARG A 104 -20.17 -9.60 -15.43
C ARG A 104 -18.88 -10.29 -15.91
N ARG A 105 -17.73 -10.01 -15.27
CA ARG A 105 -16.44 -10.63 -15.59
C ARG A 105 -16.14 -11.87 -14.74
N CYS A 106 -17.07 -12.31 -13.88
CA CYS A 106 -16.97 -13.59 -13.19
C CYS A 106 -16.93 -14.74 -14.20
N ALA A 107 -16.18 -15.81 -13.91
CA ALA A 107 -16.15 -16.99 -14.75
C ALA A 107 -17.54 -17.63 -14.87
N ASP A 108 -17.77 -18.39 -15.95
CA ASP A 108 -19.05 -19.07 -16.14
C ASP A 108 -19.36 -20.01 -14.97
N ARG A 109 -20.63 -20.04 -14.56
CA ARG A 109 -21.12 -20.88 -13.45
C ARG A 109 -20.72 -22.35 -13.60
N HIS A 110 -20.79 -22.92 -14.81
CA HIS A 110 -20.41 -24.32 -15.04
C HIS A 110 -18.90 -24.54 -14.94
N LEU A 111 -18.09 -23.55 -15.32
CA LEU A 111 -16.64 -23.64 -15.18
C LEU A 111 -16.23 -23.68 -13.70
N LEU A 112 -16.85 -22.82 -12.87
CA LEU A 112 -16.62 -22.79 -11.43
C LEU A 112 -17.05 -24.12 -10.76
N HIS A 113 -18.24 -24.63 -11.09
CA HIS A 113 -18.66 -25.95 -10.59
C HIS A 113 -17.75 -27.08 -11.06
N GLY A 114 -17.33 -27.06 -12.33
CA GLY A 114 -16.41 -28.06 -12.87
C GLY A 114 -15.02 -28.04 -12.24
N LEU A 115 -14.58 -26.91 -11.68
CA LEU A 115 -13.42 -26.85 -10.80
C LEU A 115 -13.73 -27.44 -9.42
N LEU A 116 -14.81 -27.00 -8.78
CA LEU A 116 -15.21 -27.46 -7.45
C LEU A 116 -15.31 -29.00 -7.37
N ASP A 117 -15.88 -29.63 -8.41
CA ASP A 117 -15.93 -31.09 -8.55
C ASP A 117 -14.53 -31.74 -8.59
N LYS A 118 -13.55 -31.08 -9.23
CA LYS A 118 -12.17 -31.58 -9.34
C LYS A 118 -11.39 -31.41 -8.05
N VAL A 119 -11.63 -30.32 -7.30
CA VAL A 119 -10.88 -30.00 -6.08
C VAL A 119 -11.46 -30.61 -4.82
N ALA A 120 -12.64 -31.24 -4.86
CA ALA A 120 -13.28 -31.86 -3.70
C ALA A 120 -12.37 -32.85 -2.95
N THR A 121 -11.79 -33.83 -3.65
CA THR A 121 -10.85 -34.79 -3.02
C THR A 121 -9.50 -34.16 -2.67
N PRO A 122 -8.84 -33.41 -3.58
CA PRO A 122 -7.61 -32.69 -3.24
C PRO A 122 -7.73 -31.75 -2.03
N PHE A 123 -8.92 -31.17 -1.80
CA PHE A 123 -9.18 -30.31 -0.66
C PHE A 123 -9.07 -31.06 0.67
N GLU A 124 -9.70 -32.23 0.79
CA GLU A 124 -9.61 -33.04 2.01
C GLU A 124 -8.18 -33.52 2.26
N GLU A 125 -7.47 -33.95 1.20
CA GLU A 125 -6.06 -34.32 1.28
C GLU A 125 -5.18 -33.15 1.75
N ALA A 126 -5.45 -31.95 1.23
CA ALA A 126 -4.75 -30.73 1.61
C ALA A 126 -5.03 -30.33 3.07
N MET A 127 -6.28 -30.42 3.52
CA MET A 127 -6.67 -30.14 4.91
C MET A 127 -6.10 -31.16 5.89
N ALA A 128 -5.90 -32.41 5.48
CA ALA A 128 -5.26 -33.45 6.30
C ALA A 128 -3.74 -33.28 6.46
N ASP A 129 -3.08 -32.63 5.51
CA ASP A 129 -1.63 -32.44 5.54
C ASP A 129 -1.23 -31.29 6.48
N GLN A 130 -0.89 -31.68 7.71
CA GLN A 130 -0.43 -30.74 8.75
C GLN A 130 0.83 -29.95 8.36
N SER A 131 1.61 -30.40 7.37
CA SER A 131 2.78 -29.64 6.92
C SER A 131 2.42 -28.40 6.10
N ARG A 132 1.17 -28.31 5.63
CA ARG A 132 0.63 -27.14 4.90
C ARG A 132 0.02 -26.11 5.85
N TYR A 133 -0.06 -26.39 7.14
CA TYR A 133 -0.65 -25.48 8.11
C TYR A 133 0.23 -24.24 8.29
N GLY A 134 -0.40 -23.09 8.49
CA GLY A 134 0.25 -21.93 9.07
C GLY A 134 0.51 -22.16 10.56
N LEU A 135 1.52 -21.47 11.10
CA LEU A 135 1.98 -21.68 12.48
C LEU A 135 0.85 -21.49 13.51
N ALA A 136 0.04 -20.44 13.35
CA ALA A 136 -1.11 -20.18 14.22
C ALA A 136 -2.14 -21.33 14.18
N LYS A 137 -2.56 -21.77 12.98
CA LYS A 137 -3.48 -22.91 12.80
C LYS A 137 -2.92 -24.19 13.42
N PHE A 138 -1.63 -24.47 13.22
CA PHE A 138 -0.97 -25.64 13.82
C PHE A 138 -1.12 -25.67 15.34
N TRP A 139 -0.83 -24.54 16.01
CA TRP A 139 -0.98 -24.45 17.46
C TRP A 139 -2.44 -24.51 17.91
N THR A 140 -3.36 -23.84 17.22
CA THR A 140 -4.80 -23.92 17.50
C THR A 140 -5.31 -25.36 17.43
N MET A 141 -4.97 -26.09 16.36
CA MET A 141 -5.37 -27.50 16.21
C MET A 141 -4.77 -28.40 17.29
N ARG A 142 -3.55 -28.10 17.76
CA ARG A 142 -2.92 -28.82 18.87
C ARG A 142 -3.61 -28.54 20.21
N MET A 143 -3.94 -27.28 20.50
CA MET A 143 -4.72 -26.92 21.70
C MET A 143 -6.05 -27.67 21.71
N LEU A 144 -6.80 -27.64 20.61
CA LEU A 144 -8.08 -28.34 20.49
C LEU A 144 -7.93 -29.86 20.67
N ALA A 145 -6.86 -30.47 20.14
CA ALA A 145 -6.58 -31.90 20.33
C ALA A 145 -6.28 -32.27 21.79
N GLU A 146 -5.70 -31.34 22.56
CA GLU A 146 -5.49 -31.48 24.01
C GLU A 146 -6.73 -31.04 24.84
N GLY A 147 -7.85 -30.71 24.19
CA GLY A 147 -9.08 -30.26 24.83
C GLY A 147 -9.00 -28.85 25.42
N VAL A 148 -8.05 -28.04 24.96
CA VAL A 148 -7.86 -26.64 25.36
C VAL A 148 -8.61 -25.74 24.40
N ASP A 149 -9.48 -24.88 24.94
CA ASP A 149 -10.16 -23.82 24.19
C ASP A 149 -9.18 -22.66 23.94
N PRO A 150 -8.83 -22.35 22.68
CA PRO A 150 -7.91 -21.26 22.34
C PRO A 150 -8.45 -19.86 22.69
N SER A 151 -9.76 -19.71 22.89
CA SER A 151 -10.38 -18.44 23.29
C SER A 151 -10.33 -18.19 24.81
N ASP A 152 -10.03 -19.23 25.60
CA ASP A 152 -9.77 -19.10 27.03
C ASP A 152 -8.29 -18.78 27.24
N GLN A 153 -8.00 -17.51 27.50
CA GLN A 153 -6.63 -17.01 27.69
C GLN A 153 -5.88 -17.75 28.81
N VAL A 154 -6.55 -18.11 29.91
CA VAL A 154 -5.89 -18.78 31.05
C VAL A 154 -5.54 -20.23 30.67
N ALA A 155 -6.43 -20.90 29.94
CA ALA A 155 -6.19 -22.25 29.44
C ALA A 155 -5.06 -22.27 28.38
N ALA A 156 -5.03 -21.29 27.47
CA ALA A 156 -3.99 -21.14 26.46
C ALA A 156 -2.61 -20.85 27.09
N GLU A 157 -2.54 -19.94 28.07
CA GLU A 157 -1.30 -19.64 28.80
C GLU A 157 -0.77 -20.87 29.54
N ARG A 158 -1.65 -21.66 30.15
CA ARG A 158 -1.27 -22.91 30.81
C ARG A 158 -0.75 -23.95 29.81
N PHE A 159 -1.39 -24.08 28.65
CA PHE A 159 -0.91 -24.95 27.57
C PHE A 159 0.51 -24.57 27.13
N ILE A 160 0.80 -23.28 26.96
CA ILE A 160 2.14 -22.78 26.61
C ILE A 160 3.15 -23.15 27.70
N ALA A 161 2.81 -22.95 28.98
CA ALA A 161 3.69 -23.32 30.09
C ALA A 161 3.93 -24.84 30.20
N ASP A 162 2.93 -25.66 29.84
CA ASP A 162 3.04 -27.11 29.77
C ASP A 162 3.91 -27.56 28.58
N LEU A 163 3.80 -26.87 27.44
CA LEU A 163 4.65 -27.06 26.27
C LEU A 163 6.13 -26.76 26.56
N ASP A 164 6.42 -25.59 27.14
CA ASP A 164 7.79 -25.16 27.47
C ASP A 164 8.45 -26.09 28.50
N ALA A 165 7.65 -26.64 29.42
CA ALA A 165 8.12 -27.60 30.39
C ALA A 165 8.22 -29.04 29.84
N GLY A 166 7.95 -29.25 28.54
CA GLY A 166 8.02 -30.55 27.87
C GLY A 166 6.95 -31.54 28.31
N ARG A 167 5.84 -31.08 28.91
CA ARG A 167 4.72 -31.92 29.32
C ARG A 167 3.80 -32.29 28.15
N ILE A 168 3.83 -31.52 27.08
CA ILE A 168 3.08 -31.76 25.84
C ILE A 168 4.06 -32.25 24.76
N ALA A 169 3.80 -33.43 24.21
CA ALA A 169 4.63 -34.01 23.17
C ALA A 169 4.31 -33.36 21.81
N VAL A 170 5.33 -32.77 21.18
CA VAL A 170 5.21 -32.20 19.83
C VAL A 170 6.13 -32.94 18.88
N ASP A 171 5.61 -33.30 17.71
CA ASP A 171 6.44 -33.78 16.60
C ASP A 171 7.32 -32.63 16.12
N GLN A 172 8.57 -32.65 16.57
CA GLN A 172 9.56 -31.63 16.26
C GLN A 172 9.85 -31.58 14.76
N ALA A 173 9.91 -32.73 14.06
CA ALA A 173 10.22 -32.73 12.63
C ALA A 173 9.11 -32.06 11.81
N LEU A 174 7.85 -32.30 12.19
CA LEU A 174 6.70 -31.63 11.61
C LEU A 174 6.70 -30.12 11.93
N LEU A 175 6.93 -29.74 13.19
CA LEU A 175 7.00 -28.33 13.59
C LEU A 175 8.09 -27.57 12.83
N HIS A 176 9.29 -28.13 12.69
CA HIS A 176 10.37 -27.51 11.91
C HIS A 176 9.97 -27.33 10.44
N ARG A 177 9.24 -28.29 9.86
CA ARG A 177 8.74 -28.16 8.48
C ARG A 177 7.67 -27.05 8.36
N VAL A 178 6.74 -26.98 9.31
CA VAL A 178 5.73 -25.92 9.38
C VAL A 178 6.39 -24.54 9.53
N MET A 179 7.40 -24.42 10.40
CA MET A 179 8.18 -23.19 10.56
C MET A 179 8.95 -22.82 9.29
N ALA A 180 9.60 -23.77 8.63
CA ALA A 180 10.32 -23.52 7.38
C ALA A 180 9.37 -23.04 6.26
N ASN A 181 8.22 -23.69 6.12
CA ASN A 181 7.19 -23.28 5.15
C ASN A 181 6.62 -21.90 5.49
N HIS A 182 6.44 -21.59 6.78
CA HIS A 182 5.97 -20.28 7.22
C HIS A 182 6.95 -19.17 6.87
N LEU A 183 8.24 -19.36 7.15
CA LEU A 183 9.30 -18.40 6.84
C LEU A 183 9.43 -18.19 5.33
N GLN A 184 9.41 -19.27 4.53
CA GLN A 184 9.45 -19.17 3.07
C GLN A 184 8.24 -18.41 2.50
N ALA A 185 7.08 -18.52 3.14
CA ALA A 185 5.89 -17.82 2.72
C ALA A 185 5.79 -16.39 3.28
N GLU A 186 6.52 -16.04 4.34
CA GLU A 186 6.74 -14.65 4.77
C GLU A 186 7.81 -13.95 3.91
N ASP A 187 8.80 -14.71 3.42
CA ASP A 187 9.77 -14.26 2.42
C ASP A 187 9.17 -14.18 1.00
N SER A 188 7.96 -14.72 0.79
CA SER A 188 7.24 -14.52 -0.47
C SER A 188 6.73 -13.08 -0.50
N ASP A 189 6.93 -12.38 -1.61
CA ASP A 189 6.47 -11.00 -1.89
C ASP A 189 4.93 -10.86 -1.91
N GLN A 190 4.21 -11.50 -0.98
CA GLN A 190 2.79 -11.31 -0.74
C GLN A 190 2.59 -9.92 -0.12
N HIS A 191 2.67 -8.90 -0.98
CA HIS A 191 2.24 -7.56 -0.64
C HIS A 191 0.74 -7.57 -0.31
N PRO A 192 0.29 -6.78 0.68
CA PRO A 192 -1.14 -6.59 0.89
C PRO A 192 -1.81 -6.17 -0.42
N PRO A 193 -3.05 -6.62 -0.70
CA PRO A 193 -3.70 -6.30 -1.95
C PRO A 193 -3.81 -4.79 -2.10
N LEU A 194 -3.20 -4.26 -3.17
CA LEU A 194 -3.25 -2.83 -3.45
C LEU A 194 -4.68 -2.43 -3.81
N PRO A 195 -5.17 -1.28 -3.33
CA PRO A 195 -6.42 -0.76 -3.84
C PRO A 195 -6.36 -0.60 -5.35
N LEU A 196 -7.51 -0.81 -6.00
CA LEU A 196 -7.71 -0.30 -7.33
C LEU A 196 -7.79 1.22 -7.24
N VAL A 197 -6.68 1.90 -7.52
CA VAL A 197 -6.58 3.36 -7.59
C VAL A 197 -6.52 3.77 -9.05
N ALA A 198 -7.27 4.81 -9.40
CA ALA A 198 -7.18 5.41 -10.73
C ALA A 198 -5.87 6.19 -10.86
N VAL A 199 -4.98 5.76 -11.76
CA VAL A 199 -3.73 6.46 -12.04
C VAL A 199 -3.93 7.40 -13.24
N PRO A 200 -3.72 8.73 -13.11
CA PRO A 200 -3.85 9.67 -14.22
C PRO A 200 -2.95 9.28 -15.41
N ASP A 201 -3.34 9.70 -16.62
CA ASP A 201 -2.54 9.47 -17.82
C ASP A 201 -1.23 10.28 -17.80
N ASP A 202 -0.26 9.84 -18.62
CA ASP A 202 1.07 10.44 -18.66
C ASP A 202 1.09 11.92 -19.11
N ASP A 203 0.09 12.39 -19.86
CA ASP A 203 0.03 13.80 -20.28
C ASP A 203 -0.42 14.68 -19.11
N THR A 204 -1.47 14.27 -18.40
CA THR A 204 -1.93 14.90 -17.15
C THR A 204 -0.80 14.91 -16.11
N LEU A 205 -0.12 13.78 -15.89
CA LEU A 205 0.99 13.70 -14.94
C LEU A 205 2.16 14.61 -15.34
N ARG A 206 2.43 14.79 -16.63
CA ARG A 206 3.49 15.69 -17.13
C ARG A 206 3.17 17.16 -16.87
N GLU A 207 1.92 17.56 -17.04
CA GLU A 207 1.47 18.92 -16.71
C GLU A 207 1.60 19.20 -15.21
N LEU A 208 1.13 18.27 -14.36
CA LEU A 208 1.27 18.37 -12.91
C LEU A 208 2.75 18.43 -12.48
N ALA A 209 3.60 17.54 -13.03
CA ALA A 209 5.03 17.50 -12.74
C ALA A 209 5.74 18.81 -13.10
N ALA A 210 5.37 19.45 -14.23
CA ALA A 210 5.94 20.71 -14.67
C ALA A 210 5.68 21.87 -13.70
N GLY A 211 4.59 21.81 -12.93
CA GLY A 211 4.23 22.81 -11.92
C GLY A 211 5.00 22.68 -10.60
N THR A 212 5.75 21.59 -10.39
CA THR A 212 6.39 21.32 -9.10
C THR A 212 7.65 22.19 -8.89
N PRO A 213 7.88 22.71 -7.68
CA PRO A 213 9.13 23.43 -7.34
C PRO A 213 10.39 22.65 -7.72
N VAL A 214 10.31 21.34 -7.63
CA VAL A 214 11.42 20.39 -7.75
C VAL A 214 11.90 20.28 -9.18
N VAL A 215 10.98 19.95 -10.09
CA VAL A 215 11.27 19.80 -11.51
C VAL A 215 11.83 21.13 -12.04
N ARG A 216 11.19 22.25 -11.66
CA ARG A 216 11.66 23.60 -12.00
C ARG A 216 13.09 23.85 -11.50
N ARG A 217 13.34 23.65 -10.19
CA ARG A 217 14.63 23.93 -9.55
C ARG A 217 15.76 23.05 -10.07
N LEU A 218 15.50 21.77 -10.34
CA LEU A 218 16.49 20.86 -10.94
C LEU A 218 16.87 21.33 -12.36
N GLY A 219 15.90 21.71 -13.17
CA GLY A 219 16.14 22.27 -14.50
C GLY A 219 16.92 23.59 -14.47
N GLU A 220 16.61 24.48 -13.52
CA GLU A 220 17.32 25.74 -13.31
C GLU A 220 18.76 25.53 -12.82
N LEU A 221 18.97 24.62 -11.87
CA LEU A 221 20.31 24.27 -11.38
C LEU A 221 21.20 23.77 -12.53
N VAL A 222 20.69 22.85 -13.37
CA VAL A 222 21.46 22.34 -14.51
C VAL A 222 21.77 23.44 -15.52
N ARG A 223 20.83 24.35 -15.80
CA ARG A 223 21.07 25.51 -16.67
C ARG A 223 22.14 26.43 -16.09
N TRP A 224 22.07 26.71 -14.79
CA TRP A 224 23.04 27.57 -14.09
C TRP A 224 24.45 26.97 -14.05
N LEU A 225 24.56 25.64 -13.96
CA LEU A 225 25.84 24.95 -13.98
C LEU A 225 26.59 25.14 -15.30
N GLY A 226 25.92 25.17 -16.44
CA GLY A 226 26.55 25.25 -17.76
C GLY A 226 27.58 24.14 -17.96
N ASP A 227 28.84 24.49 -18.23
CA ASP A 227 29.96 23.53 -18.34
C ASP A 227 30.45 22.97 -16.98
N GLY A 228 29.80 23.38 -15.89
CA GLY A 228 30.03 22.93 -14.52
C GLY A 228 30.79 23.91 -13.64
N ARG A 229 30.63 23.77 -12.32
CA ARG A 229 31.16 24.70 -11.30
C ARG A 229 32.18 24.01 -10.41
N THR A 230 33.15 24.78 -9.92
CA THR A 230 34.25 24.23 -9.10
C THR A 230 33.80 24.08 -7.66
N LEU A 231 33.99 22.90 -7.09
CA LEU A 231 33.74 22.64 -5.68
C LEU A 231 34.97 23.01 -4.83
N THR A 232 34.77 23.16 -3.53
CA THR A 232 35.86 23.26 -2.57
C THR A 232 36.64 21.94 -2.48
N THR A 233 37.77 21.95 -1.78
CA THR A 233 38.56 20.73 -1.51
C THR A 233 37.77 19.66 -0.75
N THR A 234 36.76 20.07 0.03
CA THR A 234 35.85 19.16 0.74
C THR A 234 34.62 18.78 -0.09
N GLY A 235 34.59 19.08 -1.39
CA GLY A 235 33.50 18.70 -2.28
C GLY A 235 32.22 19.55 -2.16
N ARG A 236 32.31 20.73 -1.54
CA ARG A 236 31.16 21.63 -1.29
C ARG A 236 31.03 22.71 -2.35
N LEU A 237 29.84 23.27 -2.51
CA LEU A 237 29.68 24.49 -3.31
C LEU A 237 30.48 25.63 -2.66
N ARG A 238 31.07 26.50 -3.48
CA ARG A 238 31.69 27.73 -2.96
C ARG A 238 30.59 28.61 -2.37
N LEU A 239 30.88 29.29 -1.26
CA LEU A 239 29.86 30.09 -0.57
C LEU A 239 29.27 31.22 -1.46
N ALA A 240 30.05 31.76 -2.39
CA ALA A 240 29.54 32.71 -3.38
C ALA A 240 28.51 32.07 -4.33
N ASP A 241 28.84 30.89 -4.88
CA ASP A 241 27.94 30.11 -5.72
C ASP A 241 26.68 29.68 -4.94
N ALA A 242 26.84 29.29 -3.67
CA ALA A 242 25.73 28.90 -2.81
C ALA A 242 24.76 30.06 -2.54
N ARG A 243 25.27 31.26 -2.24
CA ARG A 243 24.44 32.47 -2.05
C ARG A 243 23.68 32.85 -3.32
N GLU A 244 24.32 32.74 -4.47
CA GLU A 244 23.67 32.95 -5.77
C GLU A 244 22.54 31.95 -6.00
N LEU A 245 22.78 30.66 -5.72
CA LEU A 245 21.80 29.60 -5.91
C LEU A 245 20.61 29.68 -4.95
N VAL A 246 20.82 30.08 -3.69
CA VAL A 246 19.71 30.28 -2.73
C VAL A 246 18.70 31.28 -3.28
N ALA A 247 19.18 32.41 -3.81
CA ALA A 247 18.32 33.44 -4.39
C ALA A 247 17.73 33.00 -5.74
N LEU A 248 18.50 32.34 -6.60
CA LEU A 248 18.05 31.91 -7.93
C LEU A 248 16.98 30.83 -7.85
N LEU A 249 17.19 29.81 -7.02
CA LEU A 249 16.34 28.62 -6.92
C LEU A 249 15.23 28.78 -5.87
N ASP A 250 15.29 29.88 -5.09
CA ASP A 250 14.39 30.18 -3.99
C ASP A 250 14.31 29.01 -3.01
N THR A 251 15.44 28.58 -2.45
CA THR A 251 15.52 27.37 -1.60
C THR A 251 14.93 27.57 -0.21
N GLY A 252 14.55 28.81 0.15
CA GLY A 252 14.05 29.17 1.48
C GLY A 252 15.14 29.33 2.54
N ASP A 253 16.42 29.12 2.18
CA ASP A 253 17.52 29.31 3.11
C ASP A 253 17.75 30.79 3.42
N VAL A 254 17.94 31.11 4.70
CA VAL A 254 18.32 32.46 5.13
C VAL A 254 19.84 32.51 5.29
N VAL A 255 20.49 33.38 4.52
CA VAL A 255 21.93 33.63 4.63
C VAL A 255 22.18 34.58 5.80
N ASP A 256 23.11 34.21 6.68
CA ASP A 256 23.46 34.94 7.90
C ASP A 256 22.22 35.24 8.80
N PRO A 257 21.45 34.22 9.25
CA PRO A 257 20.17 34.44 9.93
C PRO A 257 20.33 35.21 11.25
N VAL A 258 19.33 36.04 11.54
CA VAL A 258 19.23 36.80 12.79
C VAL A 258 18.30 36.05 13.74
N ILE A 259 18.85 35.53 14.84
CA ILE A 259 18.09 34.82 15.88
C ILE A 259 18.23 35.62 17.18
N GLY A 260 17.13 36.24 17.61
CA GLY A 260 17.17 37.27 18.67
C GLY A 260 18.06 38.44 18.24
N ASP A 261 19.02 38.82 19.07
CA ASP A 261 19.94 39.95 18.81
C ASP A 261 21.25 39.54 18.11
N ARG A 262 21.38 38.28 17.67
CA ARG A 262 22.65 37.74 17.15
C ARG A 262 22.51 37.32 15.69
N VAL A 263 23.49 37.74 14.89
CA VAL A 263 23.68 37.28 13.50
C VAL A 263 24.56 36.04 13.50
N PHE A 264 24.03 34.93 12.99
CA PHE A 264 24.76 33.68 12.84
C PHE A 264 25.35 33.59 11.45
N LYS A 265 26.65 33.86 11.29
CA LYS A 265 27.27 33.84 9.96
C LYS A 265 27.26 32.45 9.34
N THR A 266 26.77 32.34 8.11
CA THR A 266 26.86 31.17 7.24
C THR A 266 28.33 30.95 6.85
N ARG A 267 28.93 29.84 7.28
CA ARG A 267 30.34 29.52 7.09
C ARG A 267 30.57 28.55 5.93
N SER A 268 29.58 27.71 5.66
CA SER A 268 29.62 26.65 4.65
C SER A 268 28.33 26.61 3.84
N SER A 269 28.36 26.03 2.64
CA SER A 269 27.12 25.69 1.92
C SER A 269 26.27 24.67 2.68
N ASP A 270 26.88 23.84 3.52
CA ASP A 270 26.19 22.84 4.34
C ASP A 270 25.30 23.48 5.41
N ASP A 271 25.54 24.75 5.76
CA ASP A 271 24.67 25.50 6.67
C ASP A 271 23.34 25.92 6.00
N LEU A 272 23.20 25.67 4.70
CA LEU A 272 22.03 25.99 3.87
C LEU A 272 21.30 24.67 3.55
N TYR A 273 20.37 24.29 4.41
CA TYR A 273 19.64 23.02 4.34
C TYR A 273 18.91 22.83 3.01
N GLY A 274 18.11 23.80 2.59
CA GLY A 274 17.28 23.69 1.38
C GLY A 274 18.13 23.51 0.12
N LEU A 275 19.23 24.25 0.00
CA LEU A 275 20.19 24.10 -1.07
C LEU A 275 20.91 22.73 -1.01
N THR A 276 21.28 22.27 0.18
CA THR A 276 21.95 20.98 0.36
C THR A 276 21.07 19.82 -0.09
N VAL A 277 19.80 19.79 0.32
CA VAL A 277 18.82 18.79 -0.13
C VAL A 277 18.63 18.85 -1.64
N LEU A 278 18.48 20.05 -2.21
CA LEU A 278 18.30 20.19 -3.66
C LEU A 278 19.49 19.66 -4.48
N VAL A 279 20.72 19.90 -4.02
CA VAL A 279 21.93 19.37 -4.68
C VAL A 279 22.03 17.86 -4.51
N ALA A 280 21.68 17.32 -3.33
CA ALA A 280 21.60 15.88 -3.11
C ALA A 280 20.61 15.23 -4.07
N TRP A 281 19.45 15.85 -4.26
CA TRP A 281 18.44 15.37 -5.17
C TRP A 281 18.84 15.42 -6.64
N ALA A 282 19.53 16.48 -7.05
CA ALA A 282 20.09 16.56 -8.40
C ALA A 282 21.09 15.42 -8.68
N ARG A 283 21.81 14.96 -7.66
CA ARG A 283 22.72 13.80 -7.75
C ARG A 283 21.93 12.49 -7.79
N ALA A 284 20.98 12.31 -6.89
CA ALA A 284 20.14 11.10 -6.80
C ALA A 284 19.31 10.89 -8.08
N ALA A 285 18.71 11.97 -8.63
CA ALA A 285 18.03 11.97 -9.93
C ALA A 285 18.99 11.83 -11.14
N ARG A 286 20.30 11.74 -10.90
CA ARG A 286 21.38 11.56 -11.89
C ARG A 286 21.41 12.64 -12.97
N VAL A 287 21.02 13.87 -12.63
CA VAL A 287 21.08 15.03 -13.55
C VAL A 287 22.37 15.82 -13.40
N VAL A 288 23.06 15.69 -12.25
CA VAL A 288 24.41 16.21 -12.03
C VAL A 288 25.32 15.16 -11.42
N ARG A 289 26.64 15.35 -11.55
CA ARG A 289 27.66 14.50 -10.92
C ARG A 289 28.92 15.28 -10.59
N VAL A 290 29.77 14.71 -9.74
CA VAL A 290 31.08 15.29 -9.44
C VAL A 290 32.14 14.66 -10.34
N VAL A 291 32.91 15.48 -11.07
CA VAL A 291 34.04 15.05 -11.89
C VAL A 291 35.23 15.97 -11.61
N LYS A 292 36.35 15.40 -11.15
CA LYS A 292 37.60 16.13 -10.88
C LYS A 292 37.39 17.40 -10.04
N GLY A 293 36.61 17.30 -8.95
CA GLY A 293 36.32 18.44 -8.06
C GLY A 293 35.37 19.49 -8.63
N ARG A 294 34.63 19.18 -9.70
CA ARG A 294 33.60 20.05 -10.28
C ARG A 294 32.24 19.38 -10.26
N LEU A 295 31.20 20.13 -9.94
CA LEU A 295 29.81 19.71 -10.15
C LEU A 295 29.45 20.00 -11.62
N VAL A 296 29.10 18.96 -12.37
CA VAL A 296 28.84 19.05 -13.82
C VAL A 296 27.49 18.41 -14.17
N PRO A 297 26.77 18.89 -15.19
CA PRO A 297 25.60 18.20 -15.72
C PRO A 297 25.94 16.81 -16.29
N VAL A 298 24.99 15.88 -16.17
CA VAL A 298 25.07 14.56 -16.82
C VAL A 298 24.52 14.68 -18.25
N LYS A 299 25.40 14.57 -19.26
CA LYS A 299 25.02 14.77 -20.67
C LYS A 299 23.91 13.82 -21.15
N SER A 300 23.89 12.57 -20.67
CA SER A 300 22.84 11.60 -21.01
C SER A 300 21.48 11.91 -20.39
N ALA A 301 21.41 12.82 -19.40
CA ALA A 301 20.17 13.22 -18.76
C ALA A 301 19.39 14.30 -19.54
N ALA A 302 19.89 14.76 -20.69
CA ALA A 302 19.27 15.83 -21.47
C ALA A 302 17.80 15.54 -21.86
N LYS A 303 17.49 14.29 -22.23
CA LYS A 303 16.10 13.88 -22.55
C LYS A 303 15.21 13.96 -21.32
N THR A 304 15.69 13.47 -20.17
CA THR A 304 14.95 13.51 -18.90
C THR A 304 14.72 14.93 -18.43
N LEU A 305 15.70 15.82 -18.58
CA LEU A 305 15.55 17.24 -18.22
C LEU A 305 14.56 17.99 -19.11
N ALA A 306 14.28 17.48 -20.32
CA ALA A 306 13.30 18.05 -21.24
C ALA A 306 11.88 17.50 -21.04
N ASP A 307 11.72 16.42 -20.26
CA ASP A 307 10.43 15.79 -19.95
C ASP A 307 10.13 15.89 -18.44
N PRO A 308 9.23 16.80 -18.03
CA PRO A 308 8.90 17.03 -16.63
C PRO A 308 8.51 15.76 -15.87
N LEU A 309 7.74 14.86 -16.49
CA LEU A 309 7.31 13.61 -15.85
C LEU A 309 8.48 12.67 -15.63
N ALA A 310 9.34 12.51 -16.64
CA ALA A 310 10.53 11.68 -16.51
C ALA A 310 11.49 12.22 -15.44
N LEU A 311 11.61 13.55 -15.30
CA LEU A 311 12.40 14.17 -14.24
C LEU A 311 11.77 13.98 -12.86
N ALA A 312 10.44 14.11 -12.74
CA ALA A 312 9.72 13.88 -11.49
C ALA A 312 9.83 12.42 -11.03
N ARG A 313 9.68 11.44 -11.95
CA ARG A 313 9.89 10.01 -11.66
C ARG A 313 11.30 9.77 -11.09
N ARG A 314 12.34 10.26 -11.77
CA ARG A 314 13.72 10.15 -11.25
C ARG A 314 13.95 10.86 -9.92
N ALA A 315 13.28 11.98 -9.67
CA ALA A 315 13.35 12.68 -8.40
C ALA A 315 12.66 11.88 -7.29
N PHE A 316 11.51 11.25 -7.59
CA PHE A 316 10.82 10.33 -6.67
C PHE A 316 11.71 9.13 -6.32
N ASP A 317 12.27 8.44 -7.32
CA ASP A 317 13.17 7.30 -7.06
C ASP A 317 14.43 7.72 -6.31
N GLY A 318 14.96 8.91 -6.62
CA GLY A 318 16.10 9.48 -5.92
C GLY A 318 15.78 9.95 -4.49
N LEU A 319 14.51 10.10 -4.10
CA LEU A 319 14.12 10.51 -2.76
C LEU A 319 14.58 9.48 -1.72
N PHE A 320 14.48 8.19 -2.04
CA PHE A 320 14.88 7.08 -1.16
C PHE A 320 16.36 7.17 -0.74
N GLU A 321 17.21 7.80 -1.56
CA GLU A 321 18.63 8.00 -1.27
C GLU A 321 18.93 9.26 -0.42
N LEU A 322 17.92 10.05 -0.05
CA LEU A 322 18.11 11.38 0.55
C LEU A 322 18.22 11.41 2.09
N GLY A 323 18.23 10.25 2.78
CA GLY A 323 18.18 10.21 4.24
C GLY A 323 19.23 11.09 4.94
N GLU A 324 20.48 11.08 4.49
CA GLU A 324 21.53 11.96 5.05
C GLU A 324 21.24 13.45 4.85
N ALA A 325 20.73 13.85 3.68
CA ALA A 325 20.48 15.25 3.37
C ALA A 325 19.23 15.79 4.07
N VAL A 326 18.17 14.97 4.19
CA VAL A 326 16.88 15.36 4.78
C VAL A 326 16.93 15.35 6.31
N CYS A 327 17.45 14.29 6.91
CA CYS A 327 17.61 14.21 8.37
C CYS A 327 18.71 15.16 8.87
N GLY A 328 19.67 15.50 8.00
CA GLY A 328 20.80 16.35 8.32
C GLY A 328 21.88 15.63 9.14
N SER A 329 23.02 16.31 9.34
CA SER A 329 24.12 15.84 10.17
C SER A 329 24.11 16.52 11.55
N GLY A 330 24.02 15.74 12.63
CA GLY A 330 23.98 16.24 14.02
C GLY A 330 24.56 15.23 15.03
N TRP A 331 24.75 15.65 16.29
CA TRP A 331 25.33 14.80 17.35
C TRP A 331 24.38 13.72 17.88
N ALA A 332 23.08 13.87 17.65
CA ALA A 332 22.07 12.84 17.88
C ALA A 332 21.43 12.55 16.52
N GLU A 333 21.73 11.39 15.95
CA GLU A 333 21.18 10.96 14.67
C GLU A 333 19.81 10.33 14.90
N SER A 334 18.80 10.80 14.18
CA SER A 334 17.49 10.18 14.15
C SER A 334 17.60 8.75 13.62
N VAL A 335 16.84 7.84 14.23
CA VAL A 335 16.72 6.45 13.76
C VAL A 335 16.21 6.41 12.31
N LEU A 336 15.40 7.40 11.92
CA LEU A 336 14.83 7.53 10.58
C LEU A 336 15.91 7.64 9.50
N ARG A 337 17.06 8.26 9.80
CA ARG A 337 18.15 8.43 8.83
C ARG A 337 18.68 7.10 8.31
N TRP A 338 18.69 6.07 9.15
CA TRP A 338 19.27 4.77 8.84
C TRP A 338 18.33 3.86 8.04
N ARG A 339 17.03 4.14 8.10
CA ARG A 339 15.94 3.39 7.47
C ARG A 339 15.04 4.35 6.68
N PHE A 340 15.66 5.34 6.06
CA PHE A 340 14.93 6.44 5.42
C PHE A 340 14.13 5.93 4.22
N ASP A 341 14.74 5.08 3.40
CA ASP A 341 14.12 4.38 2.29
C ASP A 341 12.87 3.59 2.73
N ASP A 342 12.98 2.81 3.81
CA ASP A 342 11.84 2.07 4.35
C ASP A 342 10.74 3.01 4.85
N ALA A 343 11.10 4.12 5.50
CA ALA A 343 10.12 5.12 5.92
C ALA A 343 9.43 5.80 4.73
N VAL A 344 10.17 6.16 3.66
CA VAL A 344 9.57 6.68 2.42
C VAL A 344 8.59 5.67 1.83
N PHE A 345 9.00 4.40 1.72
CA PHE A 345 8.13 3.35 1.18
C PHE A 345 6.89 3.17 2.04
N ALA A 346 7.05 2.94 3.34
CA ALA A 346 5.94 2.67 4.25
C ALA A 346 4.94 3.83 4.30
N MET A 347 5.40 5.07 4.36
CA MET A 347 4.52 6.24 4.39
C MET A 347 3.79 6.44 3.06
N THR A 348 4.49 6.36 1.93
CA THR A 348 3.85 6.53 0.62
C THR A 348 2.87 5.41 0.31
N MET A 349 3.19 4.18 0.73
CA MET A 349 2.29 3.03 0.64
C MET A 349 1.08 3.17 1.56
N ALA A 350 1.27 3.61 2.81
CA ALA A 350 0.15 3.85 3.73
C ALA A 350 -0.82 4.88 3.15
N LEU A 351 -0.30 5.97 2.60
CA LEU A 351 -1.11 7.00 1.93
C LEU A 351 -1.77 6.50 0.63
N PHE A 352 -1.17 5.52 -0.05
CA PHE A 352 -1.73 4.91 -1.27
C PHE A 352 -2.86 3.93 -0.95
N VAL A 353 -2.75 3.23 0.17
CA VAL A 353 -3.75 2.26 0.62
C VAL A 353 -4.90 2.93 1.38
N ALA A 354 -4.65 4.08 1.99
CA ALA A 354 -5.62 4.78 2.81
C ALA A 354 -6.82 5.29 1.97
N PRO A 355 -8.06 5.05 2.41
CA PRO A 355 -9.26 5.56 1.74
C PRO A 355 -9.47 7.08 1.94
N GLU A 356 -8.82 7.65 2.95
CA GLU A 356 -8.91 9.08 3.34
C GLU A 356 -7.52 9.61 3.71
N PRO A 357 -7.30 10.95 3.67
CA PRO A 357 -6.06 11.55 4.14
C PRO A 357 -5.70 11.13 5.57
N SER A 358 -4.45 10.74 5.78
CA SER A 358 -3.96 10.21 7.07
C SER A 358 -3.49 11.33 8.00
N PRO A 359 -3.79 11.26 9.31
CA PRO A 359 -3.22 12.18 10.30
C PRO A 359 -1.69 12.14 10.31
N ILE A 360 -1.05 13.31 10.44
CA ILE A 360 0.43 13.41 10.52
C ILE A 360 0.98 12.57 11.68
N ASP A 361 0.28 12.55 12.82
CA ASP A 361 0.74 11.80 14.00
C ASP A 361 0.76 10.27 13.76
N GLU A 362 -0.17 9.74 12.95
CA GLU A 362 -0.15 8.33 12.55
C GLU A 362 1.04 8.03 11.62
N LEU A 363 1.35 8.94 10.69
CA LEU A 363 2.50 8.80 9.81
C LEU A 363 3.84 8.87 10.56
N ARG A 364 3.94 9.73 11.57
CA ARG A 364 5.10 9.79 12.48
C ARG A 364 5.28 8.50 13.26
N GLN A 365 4.19 7.96 13.81
CA GLN A 365 4.22 6.68 14.50
C GLN A 365 4.67 5.55 13.57
N LEU A 366 4.11 5.49 12.36
CA LEU A 366 4.49 4.50 11.35
C LEU A 366 5.98 4.60 10.99
N ALA A 367 6.46 5.81 10.69
CA ALA A 367 7.85 6.04 10.29
C ALA A 367 8.82 5.65 11.42
N TYR A 368 8.47 5.93 12.67
CA TYR A 368 9.25 5.50 13.83
C TYR A 368 9.28 3.98 13.99
N GLN A 369 8.12 3.30 13.88
CA GLN A 369 8.04 1.84 13.99
C GLN A 369 8.91 1.15 12.94
N VAL A 370 8.74 1.56 11.67
CA VAL A 370 9.53 1.03 10.54
C VAL A 370 11.02 1.25 10.73
N ALA A 371 11.42 2.43 11.24
CA ALA A 371 12.81 2.71 11.53
C ALA A 371 13.38 1.83 12.65
N CYS A 372 12.56 1.42 13.63
CA CYS A 372 13.00 0.62 14.77
C CYS A 372 13.05 -0.90 14.49
N ASP A 373 12.09 -1.42 13.73
CA ASP A 373 11.82 -2.86 13.58
C ASP A 373 13.05 -3.68 13.14
N GLY A 374 13.97 -3.10 12.38
CA GLY A 374 15.19 -3.79 11.94
C GLY A 374 16.50 -3.30 12.56
N LEU A 375 16.46 -2.44 13.58
CA LEU A 375 17.67 -1.94 14.27
C LEU A 375 17.93 -2.62 15.61
N GLY A 376 16.99 -3.45 16.10
CA GLY A 376 17.19 -4.26 17.32
C GLY A 376 17.47 -3.42 18.56
N PHE A 377 16.92 -2.21 18.63
CA PHE A 377 17.10 -1.33 19.79
C PHE A 377 16.49 -1.96 21.04
N GLU A 378 17.28 -2.07 22.11
CA GLU A 378 16.74 -2.29 23.44
C GLU A 378 16.03 -1.02 23.91
N PRO A 379 14.84 -1.11 24.54
CA PRO A 379 14.12 0.04 25.03
C PRO A 379 14.99 0.87 25.99
N GLY A 380 15.06 2.17 25.74
CA GLY A 380 15.87 3.11 26.51
C GLY A 380 15.17 3.51 27.82
N THR A 381 15.70 4.52 28.51
CA THR A 381 14.90 5.21 29.53
C THR A 381 13.76 6.00 28.86
N GLU A 382 12.66 6.26 29.55
CA GLU A 382 11.54 7.04 29.00
C GLU A 382 11.98 8.41 28.44
N GLU A 383 13.03 9.02 29.01
CA GLU A 383 13.57 10.30 28.55
C GLU A 383 14.34 10.16 27.23
N GLN A 384 15.06 9.05 27.04
CA GLN A 384 15.74 8.73 25.79
C GLN A 384 14.73 8.40 24.69
N GLU A 385 13.70 7.62 25.00
CA GLU A 385 12.63 7.28 24.05
C GLU A 385 11.88 8.54 23.60
N ARG A 386 11.51 9.44 24.53
CA ARG A 386 10.92 10.75 24.17
C ARG A 386 11.82 11.56 23.24
N GLY A 387 13.14 11.55 23.48
CA GLY A 387 14.11 12.23 22.63
C GLY A 387 14.21 11.62 21.22
N TRP A 388 14.20 10.29 21.12
CA TRP A 388 14.22 9.58 19.82
C TRP A 388 12.96 9.82 19.02
N HIS A 389 11.78 9.73 19.66
CA HIS A 389 10.50 10.09 19.04
C HIS A 389 10.54 11.51 18.49
N GLN A 390 10.96 12.49 19.30
CA GLN A 390 11.01 13.87 18.84
C GLN A 390 11.94 14.09 17.64
N LEU A 391 13.08 13.39 17.59
CA LEU A 391 13.99 13.45 16.43
C LEU A 391 13.38 12.77 15.20
N ALA A 392 12.74 11.62 15.36
CA ALA A 392 12.05 10.92 14.29
C ALA A 392 10.87 11.74 13.74
N ASP A 393 10.08 12.36 14.60
CA ASP A 393 8.96 13.24 14.22
C ASP A 393 9.44 14.41 13.37
N ASN A 394 10.51 15.09 13.81
CA ASN A 394 11.09 16.21 13.08
C ASN A 394 11.58 15.80 11.68
N ASP A 395 12.20 14.64 11.55
CA ASP A 395 12.70 14.16 10.26
C ASP A 395 11.59 13.61 9.37
N THR A 396 10.54 13.05 9.97
CA THR A 396 9.30 12.67 9.27
C THR A 396 8.64 13.91 8.67
N ASP A 397 8.55 15.00 9.43
CA ASP A 397 8.01 16.28 8.93
C ASP A 397 8.83 16.83 7.77
N ARG A 398 10.16 16.68 7.81
CA ARG A 398 11.04 17.08 6.70
C ARG A 398 10.87 16.21 5.47
N LEU A 399 10.66 14.90 5.64
CA LEU A 399 10.30 13.99 4.55
C LEU A 399 8.96 14.37 3.92
N LEU A 400 7.93 14.65 4.73
CA LEU A 400 6.64 15.14 4.26
C LEU A 400 6.77 16.46 3.49
N ASP A 401 7.59 17.39 3.96
CA ASP A 401 7.91 18.64 3.23
C ASP A 401 8.60 18.34 1.88
N GLN A 402 9.49 17.34 1.80
CA GLN A 402 10.11 16.96 0.51
C GLN A 402 9.10 16.33 -0.46
N LEU A 403 8.23 15.45 0.03
CA LEU A 403 7.14 14.88 -0.76
C LEU A 403 6.17 15.98 -1.25
N ALA A 404 5.85 16.95 -0.39
CA ALA A 404 4.99 18.07 -0.75
C ALA A 404 5.65 18.98 -1.79
N ARG A 405 6.96 19.25 -1.67
CA ARG A 405 7.72 19.98 -2.70
C ARG A 405 7.74 19.25 -4.03
N LEU A 406 7.89 17.92 -4.02
CA LEU A 406 7.77 17.09 -5.23
C LEU A 406 6.36 17.13 -5.82
N GLY A 407 5.38 17.63 -5.08
CA GLY A 407 3.97 17.60 -5.43
C GLY A 407 3.34 16.22 -5.26
N ALA A 408 3.99 15.30 -4.53
CA ALA A 408 3.49 13.95 -4.31
C ALA A 408 2.40 13.90 -3.23
N VAL A 409 2.49 14.77 -2.21
CA VAL A 409 1.48 14.86 -1.15
C VAL A 409 0.97 16.28 -1.01
N GLU A 410 -0.25 16.40 -0.50
CA GLU A 410 -0.81 17.63 0.03
C GLU A 410 -1.02 17.49 1.54
N THR A 411 -0.96 18.62 2.24
CA THR A 411 -1.16 18.67 3.69
C THR A 411 -2.15 19.77 4.00
N ASP A 412 -3.26 19.41 4.64
CA ASP A 412 -4.30 20.34 5.08
C ASP A 412 -4.77 19.92 6.48
N GLY A 413 -4.98 20.88 7.38
CA GLY A 413 -5.59 20.60 8.70
C GLY A 413 -4.88 19.55 9.58
N GLY A 414 -3.62 19.21 9.33
CA GLY A 414 -2.89 18.16 10.06
C GLY A 414 -3.08 16.74 9.50
N VAL A 415 -3.71 16.60 8.33
CA VAL A 415 -3.79 15.36 7.56
C VAL A 415 -2.98 15.48 6.27
N VAL A 416 -2.53 14.34 5.74
CA VAL A 416 -1.73 14.22 4.52
C VAL A 416 -2.42 13.26 3.57
N GLY A 417 -2.54 13.62 2.30
CA GLY A 417 -3.05 12.75 1.23
C GLY A 417 -2.13 12.75 0.02
N LEU A 418 -2.17 11.68 -0.77
CA LEU A 418 -1.51 11.70 -2.08
C LEU A 418 -2.25 12.62 -3.04
N THR A 419 -1.49 13.43 -3.78
CA THR A 419 -2.03 14.14 -4.93
C THR A 419 -2.18 13.19 -6.13
N ALA A 420 -2.84 13.63 -7.20
CA ALA A 420 -2.86 12.91 -8.47
C ALA A 420 -1.44 12.61 -9.01
N LEU A 421 -0.49 13.53 -8.81
CA LEU A 421 0.91 13.30 -9.18
C LEU A 421 1.57 12.26 -8.27
N GLY A 422 1.31 12.30 -6.96
CA GLY A 422 1.83 11.31 -6.00
C GLY A 422 1.37 9.89 -6.31
N VAL A 423 0.08 9.71 -6.61
CA VAL A 423 -0.48 8.44 -7.07
C VAL A 423 0.26 7.96 -8.33
N GLY A 424 0.48 8.84 -9.31
CA GLY A 424 1.19 8.50 -10.55
C GLY A 424 2.66 8.15 -10.36
N LEU A 425 3.37 8.84 -9.44
CA LEU A 425 4.77 8.58 -9.14
C LEU A 425 4.94 7.23 -8.44
N LEU A 426 4.16 6.96 -7.39
CA LEU A 426 4.22 5.69 -6.68
C LEU A 426 3.74 4.52 -7.55
N ALA A 427 2.65 4.68 -8.31
CA ALA A 427 2.21 3.65 -9.25
C ALA A 427 3.27 3.35 -10.32
N GLY A 428 4.02 4.36 -10.78
CA GLY A 428 5.17 4.18 -11.66
C GLY A 428 6.26 3.35 -10.99
N HIS A 429 6.64 3.72 -9.77
CA HIS A 429 7.64 3.03 -8.97
C HIS A 429 7.28 1.56 -8.70
N LEU A 430 6.03 1.29 -8.31
CA LEU A 430 5.51 -0.07 -8.09
C LEU A 430 5.55 -0.91 -9.37
N ARG A 431 5.19 -0.34 -10.53
CA ARG A 431 5.27 -1.05 -11.82
C ARG A 431 6.71 -1.37 -12.23
N GLU A 432 7.68 -0.54 -11.87
CA GLU A 432 9.11 -0.84 -12.08
C GLU A 432 9.59 -2.00 -11.21
N GLN A 433 8.87 -2.32 -10.13
CA GLN A 433 9.06 -3.49 -9.27
C GLN A 433 8.16 -4.67 -9.65
N ASP A 434 7.60 -4.68 -10.87
CA ASP A 434 6.68 -5.71 -11.37
C ASP A 434 5.36 -5.84 -10.57
N VAL A 435 5.01 -4.85 -9.75
CA VAL A 435 3.74 -4.80 -9.03
C VAL A 435 2.63 -4.30 -9.97
N ALA A 436 1.55 -5.07 -10.06
CA ALA A 436 0.42 -4.74 -10.93
C ALA A 436 -0.43 -3.60 -10.35
N VAL A 437 -0.34 -2.41 -10.95
CA VAL A 437 -1.21 -1.26 -10.64
C VAL A 437 -2.07 -0.90 -11.85
N PRO A 438 -3.42 -0.94 -11.75
CA PRO A 438 -4.31 -0.64 -12.87
C PRO A 438 -4.07 0.73 -13.51
N THR A 439 -4.16 0.80 -14.83
CA THR A 439 -4.22 2.08 -15.56
C THR A 439 -5.67 2.54 -15.70
N ILE A 440 -5.90 3.83 -16.01
CA ILE A 440 -7.23 4.31 -16.39
C ILE A 440 -7.78 3.45 -17.53
N ASP A 441 -7.02 3.18 -18.59
CA ASP A 441 -7.48 2.37 -19.73
C ASP A 441 -7.99 0.98 -19.32
N GLN A 442 -7.34 0.32 -18.36
CA GLN A 442 -7.79 -0.96 -17.83
C GLN A 442 -9.07 -0.79 -17.00
N LEU A 443 -9.18 0.27 -16.20
CA LEU A 443 -10.38 0.60 -15.44
C LEU A 443 -11.56 0.99 -16.36
N LEU A 444 -11.31 1.52 -17.56
CA LEU A 444 -12.36 1.83 -18.53
C LEU A 444 -13.07 0.58 -19.06
N GLU A 445 -12.45 -0.59 -18.92
CA GLU A 445 -13.02 -1.90 -19.30
C GLU A 445 -13.75 -2.59 -18.14
N GLU A 446 -13.68 -2.02 -16.94
CA GLU A 446 -14.29 -2.57 -15.75
C GLU A 446 -15.80 -2.34 -15.68
N THR A 447 -16.46 -3.07 -14.76
CA THR A 447 -17.89 -2.92 -14.50
C THR A 447 -18.18 -1.62 -13.77
N ALA A 448 -19.40 -1.10 -13.90
CA ALA A 448 -19.81 0.14 -13.24
C ALA A 448 -19.55 0.15 -11.73
N GLU A 449 -19.68 -1.01 -11.06
CA GLU A 449 -19.45 -1.10 -9.62
C GLU A 449 -17.97 -0.98 -9.25
N VAL A 450 -17.08 -1.63 -10.00
CA VAL A 450 -15.63 -1.51 -9.81
C VAL A 450 -15.19 -0.07 -10.03
N VAL A 451 -15.65 0.55 -11.13
CA VAL A 451 -15.30 1.94 -11.46
C VAL A 451 -15.80 2.93 -10.41
N VAL A 452 -17.03 2.76 -9.91
CA VAL A 452 -17.56 3.60 -8.84
C VAL A 452 -16.78 3.38 -7.53
N ALA A 453 -16.45 2.14 -7.17
CA ALA A 453 -15.68 1.84 -5.97
C ALA A 453 -14.26 2.43 -6.03
N THR A 454 -13.57 2.25 -7.16
CA THR A 454 -12.26 2.87 -7.42
C THR A 454 -12.33 4.39 -7.38
N ALA A 455 -13.36 4.99 -7.97
CA ALA A 455 -13.56 6.44 -7.94
C ALA A 455 -13.81 6.96 -6.52
N THR A 456 -14.49 6.21 -5.65
CA THR A 456 -14.68 6.58 -4.23
C THR A 456 -13.36 6.62 -3.47
N GLY A 457 -12.40 5.75 -3.78
CA GLY A 457 -11.08 5.71 -3.15
C GLY A 457 -9.98 6.49 -3.88
N SER A 458 -10.32 7.27 -4.91
CA SER A 458 -9.35 8.04 -5.71
C SER A 458 -9.47 9.55 -5.46
N PRO A 459 -8.40 10.34 -5.67
CA PRO A 459 -8.47 11.80 -5.62
C PRO A 459 -9.61 12.35 -6.50
N ALA A 460 -10.31 13.40 -6.03
CA ALA A 460 -11.56 13.87 -6.62
C ALA A 460 -11.47 14.19 -8.12
N GLU A 461 -10.36 14.78 -8.57
CA GLU A 461 -10.12 15.11 -9.98
C GLU A 461 -10.00 13.83 -10.83
N THR A 462 -9.25 12.85 -10.35
CA THR A 462 -9.04 11.56 -11.01
C THR A 462 -10.31 10.72 -11.01
N ALA A 463 -11.05 10.71 -9.90
CA ALA A 463 -12.35 10.06 -9.78
C ALA A 463 -13.35 10.60 -10.81
N ALA A 464 -13.42 11.93 -10.97
CA ALA A 464 -14.29 12.57 -11.93
C ALA A 464 -13.87 12.30 -13.38
N ALA A 465 -12.56 12.28 -13.68
CA ALA A 465 -12.04 11.92 -15.00
C ALA A 465 -12.40 10.47 -15.35
N LEU A 466 -12.10 9.53 -14.46
CA LEU A 466 -12.41 8.11 -14.64
C LEU A 466 -13.89 7.87 -14.95
N LEU A 467 -14.80 8.46 -14.16
CA LEU A 467 -16.24 8.28 -14.36
C LEU A 467 -16.72 8.90 -15.68
N ARG A 468 -16.22 10.09 -16.06
CA ARG A 468 -16.56 10.70 -17.36
C ARG A 468 -16.10 9.84 -18.52
N ASP A 469 -14.86 9.38 -18.49
CA ASP A 469 -14.25 8.62 -19.57
C ASP A 469 -14.87 7.23 -19.70
N TRP A 470 -15.21 6.60 -18.56
CA TRP A 470 -15.93 5.33 -18.55
C TRP A 470 -17.33 5.49 -19.15
N CYS A 471 -18.06 6.55 -18.80
CA CYS A 471 -19.37 6.84 -19.40
C CYS A 471 -19.27 7.12 -20.91
N ALA A 472 -18.22 7.83 -21.36
CA ALA A 472 -18.00 8.10 -22.77
C ALA A 472 -17.72 6.81 -23.56
N ARG A 473 -16.84 5.93 -23.03
CA ARG A 473 -16.52 4.63 -23.64
C ARG A 473 -17.73 3.68 -23.65
N ASN A 474 -18.51 3.67 -22.58
CA ASN A 474 -19.67 2.78 -22.40
C ASN A 474 -21.00 3.48 -22.69
N SER A 475 -21.03 4.47 -23.59
CA SER A 475 -22.19 5.36 -23.83
C SER A 475 -23.52 4.64 -24.09
N ALA A 476 -23.50 3.42 -24.64
CA ALA A 476 -24.69 2.62 -24.88
C ALA A 476 -25.30 1.99 -23.61
N THR A 477 -24.50 1.68 -22.59
CA THR A 477 -24.93 0.92 -21.39
C THR A 477 -24.75 1.67 -20.08
N ALA A 478 -23.87 2.68 -20.02
CA ALA A 478 -23.46 3.38 -18.80
C ALA A 478 -24.63 3.83 -17.92
N SER A 479 -25.60 4.56 -18.49
CA SER A 479 -26.78 5.04 -17.74
C SER A 479 -27.59 3.89 -17.12
N THR A 480 -27.75 2.78 -17.86
CA THR A 480 -28.50 1.61 -17.38
C THR A 480 -27.75 0.90 -16.26
N GLU A 481 -26.44 0.68 -16.45
CA GLU A 481 -25.58 0.02 -15.47
C GLU A 481 -25.48 0.82 -14.16
N LEU A 482 -25.26 2.14 -14.25
CA LEU A 482 -25.18 3.02 -13.09
C LEU A 482 -26.52 3.12 -12.34
N ARG A 483 -27.65 3.17 -13.04
CA ARG A 483 -28.99 3.12 -12.38
C ARG A 483 -29.24 1.78 -11.71
N ALA A 484 -28.81 0.68 -12.31
CA ALA A 484 -28.91 -0.65 -11.71
C ALA A 484 -28.04 -0.73 -10.44
N LEU A 485 -26.81 -0.22 -10.50
CA LEU A 485 -25.92 -0.10 -9.35
C LEU A 485 -26.54 0.74 -8.22
N ALA A 486 -27.02 1.95 -8.53
CA ALA A 486 -27.63 2.84 -7.55
C ALA A 486 -28.83 2.22 -6.83
N LYS A 487 -29.64 1.41 -7.53
CA LYS A 487 -30.77 0.68 -6.96
C LYS A 487 -30.33 -0.46 -6.03
N ARG A 488 -29.26 -1.17 -6.37
CA ARG A 488 -28.83 -2.35 -5.60
C ARG A 488 -27.88 -2.01 -4.46
N THR A 489 -26.95 -1.05 -4.63
CA THR A 489 -25.91 -0.77 -3.64
C THR A 489 -26.54 -0.28 -2.33
N ASP A 490 -26.02 -0.75 -1.20
CA ASP A 490 -26.35 -0.28 0.14
C ASP A 490 -25.42 0.84 0.63
N ASP A 491 -24.35 1.12 -0.13
CA ASP A 491 -23.40 2.20 0.15
C ASP A 491 -23.94 3.56 -0.37
N PRO A 492 -24.07 4.58 0.50
CA PRO A 492 -24.65 5.87 0.12
C PRO A 492 -23.77 6.65 -0.86
N GLU A 493 -22.44 6.58 -0.74
CA GLU A 493 -21.52 7.30 -1.62
C GLU A 493 -21.48 6.65 -3.01
N HIS A 494 -21.44 5.32 -3.08
CA HIS A 494 -21.58 4.61 -4.35
C HIS A 494 -22.91 4.96 -5.03
N ARG A 495 -24.01 5.03 -4.26
CA ARG A 495 -25.32 5.42 -4.80
C ARG A 495 -25.31 6.84 -5.33
N ARG A 496 -24.71 7.79 -4.59
CA ARG A 496 -24.61 9.20 -4.97
C ARG A 496 -23.83 9.36 -6.28
N LEU A 497 -22.63 8.78 -6.36
CA LEU A 497 -21.79 8.82 -7.57
C LEU A 497 -22.50 8.16 -8.76
N ALA A 498 -23.06 6.97 -8.58
CA ALA A 498 -23.78 6.29 -9.64
C ALA A 498 -24.95 7.13 -10.19
N LEU A 499 -25.72 7.81 -9.34
CA LEU A 499 -26.81 8.69 -9.78
C LEU A 499 -26.33 9.99 -10.43
N THR A 500 -25.16 10.50 -10.04
CA THR A 500 -24.60 11.73 -10.64
C THR A 500 -24.15 11.52 -12.09
N TYR A 501 -23.68 10.31 -12.43
CA TYR A 501 -23.14 9.99 -13.75
C TYR A 501 -24.06 9.15 -14.65
N ALA A 502 -25.26 8.80 -14.16
CA ALA A 502 -26.27 8.01 -14.89
C ALA A 502 -27.27 8.86 -15.67
#